data_AF-A0A4V1WUE9-F1
#
_entry.id   AF-A0A4V1WUE9-F1
#
_cell.length_a   1.000
_cell.length_b   1.000
_cell.length_c   1.000
_cell.angle_alpha   90.00
_cell.angle_beta   90.00
_cell.angle_gamma   90.00
#
_symmetry.space_group_name_H-M   'P 1'
#
loop_
_entity.id
_entity.type
_entity.pdbx_description
1 polymer ?
#
loop_
_entity_poly.entity_id
_entity_poly.type
_entity_poly.pdbx_seq_one_letter_code
_entity_poly.pdbx_strand_id
1 'polypeptide(L)'
;MPGFTSFLLGHGRFSAAVQDSTPPESDNELETEASRKRRLQQELRRARQVSRIYSTVLTRKDTEQTLGTLKQLESDIDAQIESFHDMGVASQKKRREIVNEFTTRGQFVLQNGIKVLERFGNAQGPVQVLLEAFTELNKVMVDGRRENGMVDVQGVRDVVAVYQRQIKKPLGDAIKELGKALRRKDDWTDLE
;
A
#
# COMPACT_ATOMS: atom_id res chain seq x y z
N MET A 1 -54.00 8.14 32.51
CA MET A 1 -53.92 7.00 33.46
C MET A 1 -55.29 6.87 34.11
N PRO A 2 -55.95 5.70 34.07
CA PRO A 2 -55.58 4.45 34.78
C PRO A 2 -55.50 3.26 33.79
N GLY A 3 -55.11 2.01 34.08
CA GLY A 3 -54.86 1.26 35.31
C GLY A 3 -55.21 -0.22 35.05
N PHE A 4 -54.52 -1.15 35.75
CA PHE A 4 -54.99 -2.49 36.16
C PHE A 4 -55.22 -3.60 35.09
N THR A 5 -54.33 -4.61 35.02
CA THR A 5 -54.44 -6.00 35.57
C THR A 5 -55.63 -6.80 35.02
N SER A 6 -55.42 -7.96 34.39
CA SER A 6 -55.47 -9.30 35.04
C SER A 6 -55.21 -10.38 33.97
N PHE A 7 -54.22 -11.26 34.15
CA PHE A 7 -54.30 -12.63 34.71
C PHE A 7 -54.91 -13.72 33.81
N LEU A 8 -54.07 -14.75 33.58
CA LEU A 8 -54.35 -16.20 33.52
C LEU A 8 -55.15 -16.66 32.27
N LEU A 9 -54.95 -17.83 31.68
CA LEU A 9 -54.48 -19.10 32.20
C LEU A 9 -54.18 -20.01 31.00
N GLY A 10 -53.04 -20.69 31.02
CA GLY A 10 -52.71 -21.75 30.08
C GLY A 10 -51.73 -22.71 30.71
N HIS A 11 -52.22 -23.53 31.66
CA HIS A 11 -51.44 -24.55 32.35
C HIS A 11 -51.14 -25.75 31.44
N GLY A 12 -49.89 -26.23 31.48
CA GLY A 12 -49.46 -27.43 30.76
C GLY A 12 -48.10 -28.01 31.19
N ARG A 13 -47.94 -28.30 32.50
CA ARG A 13 -47.10 -29.33 33.17
C ARG A 13 -45.56 -29.43 32.92
N PHE A 14 -44.83 -29.02 33.98
CA PHE A 14 -43.69 -29.63 34.70
C PHE A 14 -42.49 -30.28 33.98
N SER A 15 -41.31 -29.70 34.20
CA SER A 15 -40.18 -30.35 34.89
C SER A 15 -39.27 -29.31 35.56
N ALA A 16 -38.67 -29.71 36.68
CA ALA A 16 -38.06 -28.87 37.69
C ALA A 16 -36.61 -28.43 37.37
N ALA A 17 -36.13 -27.52 38.22
CA ALA A 17 -34.73 -27.15 38.53
C ALA A 17 -34.07 -26.02 37.71
N VAL A 18 -34.13 -24.80 38.27
CA VAL A 18 -32.97 -24.00 38.74
C VAL A 18 -31.72 -24.03 37.86
N GLN A 19 -31.31 -22.92 37.23
CA GLN A 19 -30.37 -21.94 37.80
C GLN A 19 -29.99 -20.84 36.78
N ASP A 20 -29.74 -19.66 37.31
CA ASP A 20 -29.06 -18.51 36.72
C ASP A 20 -27.99 -18.87 35.67
N SER A 21 -28.02 -18.21 34.52
CA SER A 21 -26.89 -18.12 33.60
C SER A 21 -26.94 -16.77 32.90
N THR A 22 -26.31 -15.81 33.57
CA THR A 22 -25.37 -14.80 33.05
C THR A 22 -25.63 -14.16 31.66
N PRO A 23 -25.55 -12.82 31.53
CA PRO A 23 -25.54 -12.15 30.24
C PRO A 23 -24.31 -12.59 29.43
N PRO A 24 -24.34 -12.51 28.07
CA PRO A 24 -23.19 -12.89 27.26
C PRO A 24 -21.96 -12.12 27.72
N GLU A 25 -20.93 -12.88 28.12
CA GLU A 25 -19.60 -12.39 28.41
C GLU A 25 -19.17 -11.49 27.25
N SER A 26 -19.10 -10.19 27.55
CA SER A 26 -18.30 -9.27 26.77
C SER A 26 -16.86 -9.75 26.91
N ASP A 27 -16.31 -10.39 25.88
CA ASP A 27 -14.89 -10.64 25.67
C ASP A 27 -14.11 -9.31 25.56
N ASN A 28 -14.18 -8.46 26.58
CA ASN A 28 -13.15 -7.49 26.86
C ASN A 28 -12.04 -8.24 27.58
N GLU A 29 -11.24 -8.98 26.81
CA GLU A 29 -10.01 -9.61 27.28
C GLU A 29 -9.18 -8.57 28.05
N LEU A 30 -9.15 -8.69 29.37
CA LEU A 30 -8.21 -7.96 30.23
C LEU A 30 -6.80 -8.42 29.84
N GLU A 31 -6.15 -7.67 28.95
CA GLU A 31 -4.73 -7.85 28.59
C GLU A 31 -3.90 -7.82 29.88
N THR A 32 -3.52 -9.00 30.38
CA THR A 32 -2.65 -9.14 31.55
C THR A 32 -1.27 -8.50 31.29
N GLU A 33 -0.59 -8.04 32.34
CA GLU A 33 0.79 -7.52 32.19
C GLU A 33 1.73 -8.53 31.52
N ALA A 34 1.49 -9.84 31.73
CA ALA A 34 2.23 -10.92 31.08
C ALA A 34 1.97 -10.99 29.56
N SER A 35 0.72 -10.81 29.11
CA SER A 35 0.41 -10.77 27.67
C SER A 35 0.97 -9.51 27.02
N ARG A 36 0.89 -8.35 27.67
CA ARG A 36 1.54 -7.12 27.20
C ARG A 36 3.05 -7.29 27.05
N LYS A 37 3.73 -7.84 28.07
CA LYS A 37 5.18 -8.07 28.02
C LYS A 37 5.58 -9.05 26.90
N ARG A 38 4.80 -10.13 26.70
CA ARG A 38 5.02 -11.07 25.59
C ARG A 38 4.83 -10.40 24.22
N ARG A 39 3.79 -9.59 24.06
CA ARG A 39 3.52 -8.83 22.83
C ARG A 39 4.64 -7.83 22.53
N LEU A 40 5.09 -7.09 23.53
CA LEU A 40 6.18 -6.11 23.42
C LEU A 40 7.51 -6.80 23.05
N GLN A 41 7.82 -7.97 23.62
CA GLN A 41 8.97 -8.76 23.23
C GLN A 41 8.86 -9.31 21.79
N GLN A 42 7.68 -9.72 21.36
CA GLN A 42 7.46 -10.13 19.97
C GLN A 42 7.60 -8.97 18.99
N GLU A 43 7.13 -7.77 19.35
CA GLU A 43 7.31 -6.56 18.56
C GLU A 43 8.79 -6.17 18.47
N LEU A 44 9.53 -6.25 19.58
CA LEU A 44 10.97 -6.02 19.60
C LEU A 44 11.74 -7.05 18.75
N ARG A 45 11.34 -8.32 18.77
CA ARG A 45 11.93 -9.34 17.89
C ARG A 45 11.61 -9.08 16.41
N ARG A 46 10.34 -8.78 16.08
CA ARG A 46 9.95 -8.39 14.71
C ARG A 46 10.69 -7.15 14.21
N ALA A 47 10.98 -6.20 15.10
CA ALA A 47 11.78 -5.02 14.77
C ALA A 47 13.26 -5.35 14.48
N ARG A 48 13.78 -6.47 15.00
CA ARG A 48 15.15 -6.95 14.77
C ARG A 48 15.27 -7.90 13.57
N GLN A 49 14.16 -8.35 13.01
CA GLN A 49 14.15 -9.26 11.87
C GLN A 49 14.65 -8.55 10.61
N VAL A 50 15.71 -9.10 10.01
CA VAL A 50 16.31 -8.64 8.77
C VAL A 50 16.34 -9.74 7.72
N SER A 51 16.31 -9.34 6.45
CA SER A 51 16.50 -10.23 5.31
C SER A 51 17.37 -9.54 4.26
N ARG A 52 18.10 -10.32 3.45
CA ARG A 52 18.87 -9.80 2.33
C ARG A 52 18.03 -9.89 1.05
N ILE A 53 17.60 -8.75 0.54
CA ILE A 53 16.79 -8.63 -0.67
C ILE A 53 17.50 -7.66 -1.63
N TYR A 54 17.70 -8.07 -2.88
CA TYR A 54 18.47 -7.30 -3.88
C TYR A 54 19.85 -6.85 -3.40
N SER A 55 20.56 -7.70 -2.67
CA SER A 55 21.86 -7.37 -2.05
C SER A 55 21.83 -6.28 -0.97
N THR A 56 20.63 -5.82 -0.57
CA THR A 56 20.42 -4.88 0.54
C THR A 56 19.93 -5.64 1.77
N VAL A 57 20.46 -5.32 2.94
CA VAL A 57 19.90 -5.81 4.22
C VAL A 57 18.75 -4.89 4.60
N LEU A 58 17.55 -5.44 4.69
CA LEU A 58 16.34 -4.69 5.04
C LEU A 58 15.68 -5.30 6.27
N THR A 59 15.18 -4.47 7.17
CA THR A 59 14.30 -4.96 8.23
C THR A 59 12.96 -5.37 7.65
N ARG A 60 12.22 -6.21 8.38
CA ARG A 60 10.85 -6.57 8.00
C ARG A 60 9.96 -5.33 7.85
N LYS A 61 10.10 -4.38 8.78
CA LYS A 61 9.37 -3.10 8.77
C LYS A 61 9.72 -2.27 7.54
N ASP A 62 11.00 -2.17 7.18
CA ASP A 62 11.42 -1.43 5.97
C ASP A 62 10.89 -2.07 4.71
N THR A 63 10.81 -3.40 4.68
CA THR A 63 10.27 -4.16 3.55
C THR A 63 8.76 -3.98 3.42
N GLU A 64 8.03 -3.98 4.54
CA GLU A 64 6.59 -3.66 4.57
C GLU A 64 6.33 -2.23 4.11
N GLN A 65 7.11 -1.26 4.60
CA GLN A 65 6.99 0.15 4.20
C GLN A 65 7.28 0.32 2.71
N THR A 66 8.36 -0.29 2.23
CA THR A 66 8.76 -0.21 0.83
C THR A 66 7.73 -0.83 -0.10
N LEU A 67 7.20 -2.01 0.26
CA LEU A 67 6.11 -2.64 -0.47
C LEU A 67 4.88 -1.74 -0.54
N GLY A 68 4.53 -1.06 0.56
CA GLY A 68 3.44 -0.09 0.59
C GLY A 68 3.63 1.05 -0.41
N THR A 69 4.82 1.66 -0.43
CA THR A 69 5.12 2.75 -1.36
C THR A 69 5.12 2.29 -2.82
N LEU A 70 5.67 1.10 -3.13
CA LEU A 70 5.65 0.58 -4.50
C LEU A 70 4.23 0.31 -5.00
N LYS A 71 3.34 -0.20 -4.15
CA LYS A 71 1.91 -0.37 -4.51
C LYS A 71 1.21 0.96 -4.74
N GLN A 72 1.52 1.98 -3.94
CA GLN A 72 1.00 3.32 -4.15
C GLN A 72 1.46 3.88 -5.50
N LEU A 73 2.74 3.72 -5.83
CA LEU A 73 3.29 4.09 -7.14
C LEU A 73 2.59 3.37 -8.29
N GLU A 74 2.33 2.07 -8.16
CA GLU A 74 1.60 1.28 -9.17
C GLU A 74 0.20 1.85 -9.39
N SER A 75 -0.53 2.11 -8.30
CA SER A 75 -1.87 2.72 -8.37
C SER A 75 -1.86 4.11 -9.01
N ASP A 76 -0.87 4.95 -8.69
CA ASP A 76 -0.78 6.31 -9.24
C ASP A 76 -0.39 6.31 -10.72
N ILE A 77 0.47 5.38 -11.14
CA ILE A 77 0.82 5.18 -12.55
C ILE A 77 -0.39 4.69 -13.33
N ASP A 78 -1.13 3.71 -12.81
CA ASP A 78 -2.32 3.19 -13.47
C ASP A 78 -3.41 4.27 -13.62
N ALA A 79 -3.65 5.07 -12.59
CA ALA A 79 -4.58 6.21 -12.65
C ALA A 79 -4.16 7.27 -13.70
N GLN A 80 -2.86 7.52 -13.85
CA GLN A 80 -2.36 8.41 -14.90
C GLN A 80 -2.59 7.82 -16.30
N ILE A 81 -2.29 6.54 -16.50
CA ILE A 81 -2.53 5.86 -17.79
C ILE A 81 -4.03 5.93 -18.16
N GLU A 82 -4.92 5.70 -17.21
CA GLU A 82 -6.37 5.83 -17.42
C GLU A 82 -6.77 7.27 -17.77
N SER A 83 -6.27 8.27 -17.02
CA SER A 83 -6.52 9.68 -17.32
C SER A 83 -6.05 10.08 -18.72
N PHE A 84 -4.96 9.47 -19.22
CA PHE A 84 -4.50 9.67 -20.59
C PHE A 84 -5.45 9.07 -21.63
N HIS A 85 -6.03 7.90 -21.36
CA HIS A 85 -7.05 7.32 -22.24
C HIS A 85 -8.29 8.22 -22.31
N ASP A 86 -8.75 8.73 -21.16
CA ASP A 86 -9.89 9.66 -21.09
C ASP A 86 -9.62 10.97 -21.84
N MET A 87 -8.36 11.42 -21.88
CA MET A 87 -7.95 12.62 -22.62
C MET A 87 -8.29 12.52 -24.12
N GLY A 88 -8.26 11.31 -24.70
CA GLY A 88 -8.54 11.08 -26.13
C GLY A 88 -9.97 11.48 -26.54
N VAL A 89 -10.93 11.38 -25.61
CA VAL A 89 -12.35 11.70 -25.83
C VAL A 89 -12.80 12.97 -25.09
N ALA A 90 -11.92 13.58 -24.30
CA ALA A 90 -12.23 14.71 -23.43
C ALA A 90 -12.38 16.06 -24.17
N SER A 91 -13.17 16.96 -23.58
CA SER A 91 -13.26 18.36 -24.01
C SER A 91 -11.92 19.09 -23.88
N GLN A 92 -11.72 20.18 -24.62
CA GLN A 92 -10.46 20.94 -24.55
C GLN A 92 -10.13 21.45 -23.14
N LYS A 93 -11.14 21.87 -22.37
CA LYS A 93 -10.97 22.26 -20.96
C LYS A 93 -10.49 21.08 -20.12
N LYS A 94 -11.15 19.94 -20.23
CA LYS A 94 -10.81 18.74 -19.47
C LYS A 94 -9.43 18.19 -19.84
N ARG A 95 -9.04 18.28 -21.11
CA ARG A 95 -7.67 17.95 -21.56
C ARG A 95 -6.60 18.80 -20.87
N ARG A 96 -6.84 20.12 -20.72
CA ARG A 96 -5.90 21.00 -19.98
C ARG A 96 -5.80 20.62 -18.51
N GLU A 97 -6.92 20.27 -17.88
CA GLU A 97 -6.93 19.79 -16.48
C GLU A 97 -6.11 18.50 -16.33
N ILE A 98 -6.32 17.52 -17.21
CA ILE A 98 -5.58 16.25 -17.22
C ILE A 98 -4.07 16.49 -17.38
N VAL A 99 -3.68 17.35 -18.32
CA VAL A 99 -2.26 17.69 -18.55
C VAL A 99 -1.60 18.33 -17.32
N ASN A 100 -2.32 19.24 -16.64
CA ASN A 100 -1.82 19.84 -15.40
C ASN A 100 -1.66 18.80 -14.29
N GLU A 101 -2.65 17.93 -14.13
CA GLU A 101 -2.61 16.84 -13.15
C GLU A 101 -1.47 15.86 -13.43
N PHE A 102 -1.19 15.56 -14.70
CA PHE A 102 -0.04 14.76 -15.10
C PHE A 102 1.30 15.36 -14.67
N THR A 103 1.43 16.69 -14.76
CA THR A 103 2.66 17.36 -14.32
C THR A 103 2.87 17.18 -12.82
N THR A 104 1.84 17.42 -12.01
CA THR A 104 1.92 17.30 -10.54
C THR A 104 2.09 15.86 -10.09
N ARG A 105 1.26 14.94 -10.60
CA ARG A 105 1.32 13.53 -10.21
C ARG A 105 2.56 12.83 -10.77
N GLY A 106 3.03 13.19 -11.96
CA GLY A 106 4.29 12.67 -12.52
C GLY A 106 5.49 13.04 -11.65
N GLN A 107 5.54 14.27 -11.10
CA GLN A 107 6.57 14.67 -10.13
C GLN A 107 6.47 13.88 -8.83
N PHE A 108 5.26 13.62 -8.32
CA PHE A 108 5.06 12.78 -7.14
C PHE A 108 5.56 11.35 -7.36
N VAL A 109 5.22 10.74 -8.51
CA VAL A 109 5.69 9.41 -8.91
C VAL A 109 7.22 9.37 -8.99
N LEU A 110 7.85 10.38 -9.61
CA LEU A 110 9.30 10.51 -9.67
C LEU A 110 9.95 10.60 -8.28
N GLN A 111 9.48 11.50 -7.43
CA GLN A 111 10.08 11.72 -6.11
C GLN A 111 9.95 10.48 -5.22
N ASN A 112 8.79 9.83 -5.22
CA ASN A 112 8.59 8.64 -4.41
C ASN A 112 9.30 7.42 -4.99
N GLY A 113 9.34 7.29 -6.32
CA GLY A 113 10.11 6.26 -6.99
C GLY A 113 11.59 6.33 -6.62
N ILE A 114 12.22 7.50 -6.78
CA ILE A 114 13.62 7.71 -6.44
C ILE A 114 13.88 7.44 -4.95
N LYS A 115 13.07 8.00 -4.04
CA LYS A 115 13.22 7.78 -2.58
C LYS A 115 13.14 6.31 -2.18
N VAL A 116 12.28 5.54 -2.84
CA VAL A 116 12.18 4.10 -2.58
C VAL A 116 13.43 3.37 -3.08
N LEU A 117 13.90 3.73 -4.27
CA LEU A 117 15.06 3.09 -4.89
C LEU A 117 16.38 3.44 -4.19
N GLU A 118 16.50 4.64 -3.62
CA GLU A 118 17.63 5.02 -2.76
C GLU A 118 17.82 4.06 -1.58
N ARG A 119 16.74 3.48 -1.04
CA ARG A 119 16.82 2.49 0.06
C ARG A 119 17.50 1.19 -0.37
N PHE A 120 17.47 0.89 -1.66
CA PHE A 120 18.08 -0.31 -2.20
C PHE A 120 19.52 -0.08 -2.69
N GLY A 121 19.99 1.18 -2.75
CA GLY A 121 21.39 1.50 -3.09
C GLY A 121 21.85 0.86 -4.40
N ASN A 122 22.94 0.08 -4.34
CA ASN A 122 23.52 -0.66 -5.48
C ASN A 122 22.79 -1.99 -5.77
N ALA A 123 21.48 -2.04 -5.55
CA ALA A 123 20.68 -3.23 -5.76
C ALA A 123 20.72 -3.69 -7.22
N GLN A 124 20.80 -5.01 -7.42
CA GLN A 124 20.73 -5.65 -8.73
C GLN A 124 19.32 -6.15 -9.04
N GLY A 125 19.05 -6.39 -10.33
CA GLY A 125 17.79 -7.00 -10.78
C GLY A 125 16.66 -5.97 -11.02
N PRO A 126 15.38 -6.30 -10.73
CA PRO A 126 14.23 -5.45 -11.03
C PRO A 126 14.34 -4.01 -10.50
N VAL A 127 15.00 -3.82 -9.36
CA VAL A 127 15.20 -2.50 -8.74
C VAL A 127 16.17 -1.64 -9.56
N GLN A 128 17.23 -2.21 -10.14
CA GLN A 128 18.14 -1.49 -11.02
C GLN A 128 17.41 -1.03 -12.29
N VAL A 129 16.61 -1.93 -12.89
CA VAL A 129 15.81 -1.61 -14.08
C VAL A 129 14.79 -0.51 -13.76
N LEU A 130 14.19 -0.52 -12.57
CA LEU A 130 13.33 0.57 -12.11
C LEU A 130 14.08 1.89 -12.02
N LEU A 131 15.29 1.90 -11.46
CA LEU A 131 16.08 3.13 -11.33
C LEU A 131 16.43 3.76 -12.67
N GLU A 132 16.81 2.94 -13.65
CA GLU A 132 17.01 3.37 -15.03
C GLU A 132 15.71 3.93 -15.63
N ALA A 133 14.58 3.24 -15.43
CA ALA A 133 13.29 3.68 -15.94
C ALA A 133 12.78 4.99 -15.30
N PHE A 134 13.01 5.21 -14.00
CA PHE A 134 12.70 6.47 -13.32
C PHE A 134 13.63 7.62 -13.77
N THR A 135 14.87 7.30 -14.13
CA THR A 135 15.80 8.28 -14.74
C THR A 135 15.29 8.71 -16.11
N GLU A 136 14.85 7.77 -16.94
CA GLU A 136 14.25 8.08 -18.25
C GLU A 136 12.94 8.86 -18.10
N LEU A 137 12.09 8.48 -17.13
CA LEU A 137 10.87 9.23 -16.80
C LEU A 137 11.20 10.68 -16.43
N ASN A 138 12.26 10.91 -15.64
CA ASN A 138 12.67 12.25 -15.26
C ASN A 138 13.09 13.07 -16.49
N LYS A 139 13.87 12.46 -17.39
CA LYS A 139 14.29 13.09 -18.63
C LYS A 139 13.09 13.49 -19.49
N VAL A 140 12.16 12.57 -19.74
CA VAL A 140 10.94 12.85 -20.51
C VAL A 140 10.07 13.92 -19.84
N MET A 141 9.96 13.91 -18.51
CA MET A 141 9.25 14.93 -17.74
C MET A 141 9.94 16.29 -17.73
N VAL A 142 11.23 16.37 -18.05
CA VAL A 142 11.97 17.64 -18.20
C VAL A 142 11.88 18.12 -19.65
N ASP A 143 12.17 17.25 -20.61
CA ASP A 143 12.15 17.55 -22.04
C ASP A 143 10.75 17.90 -22.55
N GLY A 144 9.71 17.27 -21.98
CA GLY A 144 8.31 17.51 -22.31
C GLY A 144 7.73 18.79 -21.70
N ARG A 145 8.50 19.54 -20.88
CA ARG A 145 8.02 20.81 -20.29
C ARG A 145 8.15 21.96 -21.27
N ARG A 146 7.12 22.80 -21.28
CA ARG A 146 7.15 24.12 -21.91
C ARG A 146 7.84 25.15 -21.00
N GLU A 147 8.08 26.34 -21.53
CA GLU A 147 8.65 27.48 -20.78
C GLU A 147 7.88 27.82 -19.49
N ASN A 148 6.58 27.49 -19.44
CA ASN A 148 5.74 27.69 -18.25
C ASN A 148 5.85 26.55 -17.21
N GLY A 149 6.75 25.59 -17.41
CA GLY A 149 6.99 24.46 -16.52
C GLY A 149 5.96 23.33 -16.59
N MET A 150 4.93 23.42 -17.43
CA MET A 150 3.92 22.37 -17.62
C MET A 150 4.33 21.42 -18.73
N VAL A 151 4.03 20.14 -18.55
CA VAL A 151 4.15 19.14 -19.61
C VAL A 151 3.07 19.41 -20.65
N ASP A 152 3.33 19.16 -21.92
CA ASP A 152 2.29 19.27 -22.95
C ASP A 152 1.70 17.92 -23.37
N VAL A 153 0.75 17.91 -24.31
CA VAL A 153 0.07 16.66 -24.72
C VAL A 153 1.06 15.63 -25.26
N GLN A 154 2.12 16.06 -25.95
CA GLN A 154 3.15 15.17 -26.46
C GLN A 154 4.02 14.66 -25.30
N GLY A 155 4.44 15.54 -24.39
CA GLY A 155 5.15 15.13 -23.19
C GLY A 155 4.35 14.15 -22.31
N VAL A 156 3.04 14.33 -22.16
CA VAL A 156 2.16 13.38 -21.45
C VAL A 156 2.16 12.02 -22.15
N ARG A 157 2.10 11.99 -23.48
CA ARG A 157 2.15 10.75 -24.25
C ARG A 157 3.48 10.02 -24.04
N ASP A 158 4.58 10.75 -24.03
CA ASP A 158 5.92 10.19 -23.84
C ASP A 158 6.08 9.65 -22.40
N VAL A 159 5.55 10.36 -21.39
CA VAL A 159 5.49 9.88 -20.00
C VAL A 159 4.73 8.56 -19.90
N VAL A 160 3.53 8.49 -20.51
CA VAL A 160 2.73 7.26 -20.51
C VAL A 160 3.45 6.11 -21.22
N ALA A 161 4.18 6.40 -22.30
CA ALA A 161 4.99 5.40 -22.99
C ALA A 161 6.09 4.83 -22.07
N VAL A 162 6.76 5.68 -21.28
CA VAL A 162 7.75 5.24 -20.28
C VAL A 162 7.09 4.37 -19.21
N TYR A 163 5.93 4.79 -18.68
CA TYR A 163 5.18 3.97 -17.72
C TYR A 163 4.88 2.57 -18.23
N GLN A 164 4.31 2.47 -19.42
CA GLN A 164 3.87 1.19 -19.99
C GLN A 164 5.04 0.29 -20.37
N ARG A 165 6.11 0.86 -20.94
CA ARG A 165 7.22 0.07 -21.51
C ARG A 165 8.31 -0.26 -20.51
N GLN A 166 8.59 0.66 -19.58
CA GLN A 166 9.80 0.59 -18.76
C GLN A 166 9.51 0.46 -17.26
N ILE A 167 8.42 1.05 -16.74
CA ILE A 167 8.18 1.06 -15.28
C ILE A 167 7.24 -0.06 -14.84
N LYS A 168 6.11 -0.27 -15.51
CA LYS A 168 5.02 -1.12 -15.00
C LYS A 168 5.44 -2.56 -14.72
N LYS A 169 6.18 -3.19 -15.63
CA LYS A 169 6.61 -4.58 -15.47
C LYS A 169 7.65 -4.73 -14.34
N PRO A 170 8.78 -3.99 -14.34
CA PRO A 170 9.73 -4.03 -13.23
C PRO A 170 9.12 -3.68 -11.87
N LEU A 171 8.16 -2.75 -11.84
CA LEU A 171 7.44 -2.36 -10.62
C LEU A 171 6.61 -3.53 -10.07
N GLY A 172 5.82 -4.17 -10.94
CA GLY A 172 5.03 -5.34 -10.58
C GLY A 172 5.91 -6.52 -10.13
N ASP A 173 7.05 -6.72 -10.76
CA ASP A 173 8.01 -7.76 -10.37
C ASP A 173 8.63 -7.46 -9.00
N ALA A 174 9.03 -6.22 -8.73
CA ALA A 174 9.54 -5.79 -7.44
C ALA A 174 8.51 -5.96 -6.31
N ILE A 175 7.25 -5.58 -6.56
CA ILE A 175 6.13 -5.76 -5.62
C ILE A 175 5.91 -7.25 -5.30
N LYS A 176 5.95 -8.11 -6.32
CA LYS A 176 5.78 -9.57 -6.14
C LYS A 176 6.93 -10.16 -5.34
N GLU A 177 8.17 -9.78 -5.61
CA GLU A 177 9.34 -10.31 -4.91
C GLU A 177 9.37 -9.88 -3.43
N LEU A 178 9.14 -8.60 -3.13
CA LEU A 178 9.06 -8.12 -1.75
C LEU A 178 7.87 -8.76 -1.01
N GLY A 179 6.73 -8.92 -1.69
CA GLY A 179 5.57 -9.62 -1.15
C GLY A 179 5.84 -11.10 -0.84
N LYS A 180 6.65 -11.78 -1.66
CA LYS A 180 7.10 -13.16 -1.38
C LYS A 180 8.05 -13.20 -0.20
N ALA A 181 9.02 -12.28 -0.13
CA ALA A 181 9.98 -12.21 0.96
C ALA A 181 9.29 -12.03 2.32
N LEU A 182 8.26 -11.18 2.41
CA LEU A 182 7.50 -10.98 3.66
C LEU A 182 6.70 -12.22 4.12
N ARG A 183 6.38 -13.14 3.19
CA ARG A 183 5.64 -14.38 3.50
C ARG A 183 6.55 -15.52 3.95
N ARG A 184 7.80 -15.53 3.49
CA ARG A 184 8.79 -16.56 3.85
C ARG A 184 9.40 -16.23 5.20
N LYS A 185 8.84 -16.80 6.27
CA LYS A 185 9.30 -16.54 7.65
C LYS A 185 10.75 -16.97 7.87
N ASP A 186 11.23 -17.98 7.14
CA ASP A 186 12.57 -18.54 7.28
C ASP A 186 13.67 -17.63 6.70
N ASP A 187 13.30 -16.66 5.85
CA ASP A 187 14.23 -15.69 5.25
C ASP A 187 14.52 -14.51 6.19
N TRP A 188 13.91 -14.47 7.39
CA TRP A 188 14.04 -13.38 8.37
C TRP A 188 14.83 -13.83 9.60
N THR A 189 16.06 -13.36 9.72
CA THR A 189 16.94 -13.64 10.86
C THR A 189 16.94 -12.48 11.84
N ASP A 190 17.14 -12.75 13.14
CA ASP A 190 17.39 -11.69 14.11
C ASP A 190 18.79 -11.10 13.86
N LEU A 191 18.95 -9.77 13.98
CA LEU A 191 20.27 -9.15 14.08
C LEU A 191 20.97 -9.67 15.36
N GLU A 192 22.10 -10.36 15.19
CA GLU A 192 22.99 -10.77 16.30
C GLU A 192 23.54 -9.57 17.07
#